data_AF-A0A7S4E0M3-F1
#
_entry.id   AF-A0A7S4E0M3-F1
#
_cell.length_a   1.000
_cell.length_b   1.000
_cell.length_c   1.000
_cell.angle_alpha   90.00
_cell.angle_beta   90.00
_cell.angle_gamma   90.00
#
_symmetry.space_group_name_H-M   'P 1'
#
loop_
_entity.id
_entity.type
_entity.pdbx_description
1 polymer ?
#
loop_
_entity_poly.entity_id
_entity_poly.type
_entity_poly.pdbx_seq_one_letter_code
_entity_poly.pdbx_strand_id
1 'polypeptide(L)'
;MGSSSKGEDNDDDIDPSSSSGTEESSLKISGRIVDSNSLIIGQVKAKYTRDDVRLGLVIDLPNNFPLTPPTVNFTEQLNVDKAKARRWQLNITRILASSDATICDAILDWKSNIDKQFEGIEECPVCYCVVHAVTRALPEKRCMQCNNRFHAACLYKWFESSGNSTCPLCRNLF
;
A
#
# COMPACT_ATOMS: atom_id res chain seq x y z
N MET A 1 -62.94 4.16 42.21
CA MET A 1 -62.47 5.54 41.96
C MET A 1 -61.06 5.38 41.39
N GLY A 2 -60.91 5.29 40.07
CA GLY A 2 -60.71 6.44 39.18
C GLY A 2 -59.30 7.01 39.42
N SER A 3 -58.35 7.11 38.48
CA SER A 3 -58.43 7.20 37.03
C SER A 3 -57.02 7.06 36.41
N SER A 4 -56.98 6.61 35.15
CA SER A 4 -56.14 7.06 34.01
C SER A 4 -54.60 7.17 34.07
N SER A 5 -53.99 6.30 33.25
CA SER A 5 -53.15 6.55 32.06
C SER A 5 -51.84 7.37 32.14
N LYS A 6 -50.73 6.68 31.80
CA LYS A 6 -49.65 7.01 30.82
C LYS A 6 -48.57 5.91 31.00
N GLY A 7 -48.12 5.11 30.05
CA GLY A 7 -48.03 5.27 28.60
C GLY A 7 -46.76 6.01 28.23
N GLU A 8 -45.58 5.37 28.33
CA GLU A 8 -44.34 5.77 27.66
C GLU A 8 -43.56 4.52 27.23
N ASP A 9 -43.59 4.33 25.92
CA ASP A 9 -42.76 3.45 25.11
C ASP A 9 -41.29 3.84 25.27
N ASN A 10 -40.39 2.86 25.41
CA ASN A 10 -38.96 3.08 25.16
C ASN A 10 -38.56 2.18 24.01
N ASP A 11 -38.44 2.84 22.85
CA ASP A 11 -38.03 2.31 21.57
C ASP A 11 -36.69 1.56 21.69
N ASP A 12 -36.71 0.31 21.23
CA ASP A 12 -35.54 -0.38 20.73
C ASP A 12 -34.98 0.39 19.52
N ASP A 13 -33.66 0.51 19.49
CA ASP A 13 -32.80 0.67 18.32
C ASP A 13 -33.13 1.77 17.28
N ILE A 14 -32.18 2.68 17.11
CA ILE A 14 -31.33 2.77 15.92
C ILE A 14 -30.37 3.94 16.16
N ASP A 15 -29.08 3.61 16.22
CA ASP A 15 -27.99 4.55 15.95
C ASP A 15 -27.77 4.57 14.42
N PRO A 16 -27.96 5.70 13.72
CA PRO A 16 -27.48 5.81 12.37
C PRO A 16 -26.66 7.09 12.23
N SER A 17 -25.53 7.21 12.94
CA SER A 17 -24.45 8.07 12.42
C SER A 17 -23.07 7.69 12.93
N SER A 18 -22.68 6.42 12.72
CA SER A 18 -21.28 6.15 12.36
C SER A 18 -21.03 6.79 11.00
N SER A 19 -20.73 8.08 11.02
CA SER A 19 -20.12 8.76 9.88
C SER A 19 -18.77 8.10 9.65
N SER A 20 -18.73 7.09 8.79
CA SER A 20 -17.50 6.64 8.15
C SER A 20 -17.04 7.78 7.24
N GLY A 21 -16.47 8.82 7.85
CA GLY A 21 -15.70 9.82 7.14
C GLY A 21 -14.57 9.07 6.45
N THR A 22 -14.66 8.90 5.14
CA THR A 22 -13.49 8.56 4.35
C THR A 22 -12.58 9.78 4.38
N GLU A 23 -11.76 9.87 5.42
CA GLU A 23 -10.79 10.95 5.58
C GLU A 23 -9.83 10.92 4.39
N GLU A 24 -9.77 12.03 3.66
CA GLU A 24 -9.08 12.14 2.38
C GLU A 24 -7.57 12.30 2.60
N SER A 25 -6.79 11.35 2.09
CA SER A 25 -5.33 11.44 2.14
C SER A 25 -4.77 12.34 1.05
N SER A 26 -3.75 13.14 1.38
CA SER A 26 -3.09 14.05 0.45
C SER A 26 -1.71 13.54 0.03
N LEU A 27 -1.34 13.83 -1.22
CA LEU A 27 -0.02 13.53 -1.78
C LEU A 27 0.56 14.79 -2.44
N LYS A 28 1.76 15.19 -2.01
CA LYS A 28 2.52 16.28 -2.64
C LYS A 28 3.78 15.71 -3.26
N ILE A 29 3.98 15.92 -4.56
CA ILE A 29 5.19 15.51 -5.29
C ILE A 29 5.95 16.77 -5.69
N SER A 30 7.26 16.76 -5.48
CA SER A 30 8.17 17.82 -5.93
C SER A 30 9.47 17.19 -6.39
N GLY A 31 10.20 17.80 -7.30
CA GLY A 31 11.47 17.23 -7.73
C GLY A 31 12.19 18.12 -8.71
N ARG A 32 13.49 17.88 -8.85
CA ARG A 32 14.33 18.50 -9.87
C ARG A 32 15.03 17.38 -10.61
N ILE A 33 14.81 17.32 -11.92
CA ILE A 33 15.53 16.45 -12.85
C ILE A 33 16.38 17.36 -13.72
N VAL A 34 17.68 17.11 -13.76
CA VAL A 34 18.62 17.82 -14.63
C VAL A 34 19.17 16.80 -15.61
N ASP A 35 18.99 17.09 -16.90
CA ASP A 35 19.62 16.35 -17.99
C ASP A 35 20.85 17.14 -18.45
N SER A 36 22.03 16.65 -18.10
CA SER A 36 23.31 17.25 -18.48
C SER A 36 24.19 16.18 -19.11
N ASN A 37 24.53 16.35 -20.39
CA ASN A 37 25.44 15.46 -21.14
C ASN A 37 25.10 13.97 -20.99
N SER A 38 23.83 13.60 -21.19
CA SER A 38 23.31 12.22 -21.10
C SER A 38 23.34 11.59 -19.70
N LEU A 39 23.61 12.37 -18.65
CA LEU A 39 23.46 11.95 -17.25
C LEU A 39 22.17 12.56 -16.69
N ILE A 40 21.25 11.69 -16.27
CA ILE A 40 20.05 12.10 -15.55
C ILE A 40 20.41 12.13 -14.07
N ILE A 41 20.54 13.34 -13.52
CA ILE A 41 20.73 13.54 -12.08
C ILE A 41 19.45 14.18 -11.56
N GLY A 42 18.75 13.49 -10.67
CA GLY A 42 17.46 13.96 -10.21
C GLY A 42 17.11 13.44 -8.83
N GLN A 43 16.46 14.31 -8.08
CA GLN A 43 15.86 13.96 -6.80
C GLN A 43 14.37 14.27 -6.86
N VAL A 44 13.56 13.26 -6.58
CA VAL A 44 12.10 13.38 -6.47
C VAL A 44 11.72 13.18 -5.01
N LYS A 45 10.91 14.07 -4.48
CA LYS A 45 10.37 14.02 -3.12
C LYS A 45 8.87 13.86 -3.18
N ALA A 46 8.34 12.96 -2.37
CA ALA A 46 6.91 12.83 -2.16
C ALA A 46 6.59 12.97 -0.67
N LYS A 47 5.48 13.64 -0.35
CA LYS A 47 4.96 13.73 1.00
C LYS A 47 3.51 13.25 1.01
N TYR A 48 3.26 12.20 1.77
CA TYR A 48 1.94 11.66 2.04
C TYR A 48 1.48 12.11 3.43
N THR A 49 0.21 12.50 3.52
CA THR A 49 -0.44 12.83 4.79
C THR A 49 -1.83 12.25 4.84
N ARG A 50 -2.18 11.63 5.96
CA ARG A 50 -3.54 11.21 6.28
C ARG A 50 -3.67 11.25 7.80
N ASP A 51 -4.66 11.96 8.30
CA ASP A 51 -4.92 12.12 9.73
C ASP A 51 -3.67 12.63 10.47
N ASP A 52 -3.19 11.92 11.48
CA ASP A 52 -1.96 12.20 12.21
C ASP A 52 -0.71 11.54 11.58
N VAL A 53 -0.88 10.76 10.51
CA VAL A 53 0.19 10.05 9.82
C VAL A 53 0.85 10.95 8.77
N ARG A 54 2.17 11.08 8.85
CA ARG A 54 2.97 11.83 7.87
C ARG A 54 4.17 11.01 7.40
N LEU A 55 4.30 10.90 6.09
CA LEU A 55 5.39 10.17 5.43
C LEU A 55 6.07 11.09 4.42
N GLY A 56 7.38 11.21 4.53
CA GLY A 56 8.22 11.91 3.58
C GLY A 56 9.13 10.92 2.90
N LEU A 57 9.15 10.91 1.57
CA LEU A 57 9.89 9.99 0.72
C LEU A 57 10.82 10.80 -0.19
N VAL A 58 12.04 10.30 -0.39
CA VAL A 58 13.00 10.79 -1.38
C VAL A 58 13.42 9.64 -2.27
N ILE A 59 13.35 9.86 -3.57
CA ILE A 59 13.82 8.98 -4.63
C ILE A 59 14.98 9.68 -5.32
N ASP A 60 16.17 9.11 -5.20
CA ASP A 60 17.38 9.62 -5.84
C ASP A 60 17.68 8.79 -7.09
N LEU A 61 17.79 9.48 -8.24
CA LEU A 61 18.17 8.90 -9.52
C LEU A 61 19.69 8.88 -9.64
N PRO A 62 20.32 7.73 -9.86
CA PRO A 62 21.76 7.65 -10.08
C PRO A 62 22.11 8.20 -11.45
N ASN A 63 23.34 8.72 -11.60
CA ASN A 63 23.80 9.34 -12.85
C ASN A 63 23.75 8.40 -14.07
N ASN A 64 23.81 7.09 -13.85
CA ASN A 64 23.74 6.05 -14.88
C ASN A 64 22.35 5.39 -14.98
N PHE A 65 21.30 6.04 -14.48
CA PHE A 65 19.93 5.62 -14.70
C PHE A 65 19.66 5.48 -16.22
N PRO A 66 19.05 4.37 -16.70
CA PRO A 66 18.33 3.33 -15.96
C PRO A 66 19.16 2.09 -15.57
N LEU A 67 20.49 2.06 -15.78
CA LEU A 67 21.33 0.88 -15.50
C LEU A 67 21.41 0.55 -14.00
N THR A 68 21.42 1.57 -13.15
CA THR A 68 21.30 1.41 -11.70
C THR A 68 19.91 1.87 -11.27
N PRO A 69 19.19 1.07 -10.45
CA PRO A 69 17.87 1.45 -10.01
C PRO A 69 17.91 2.69 -9.11
N PRO A 70 16.83 3.48 -9.07
CA PRO A 70 16.70 4.57 -8.11
C PRO A 70 16.81 4.08 -6.66
N THR A 71 17.39 4.90 -5.79
CA THR A 71 17.37 4.62 -4.35
C THR A 71 16.19 5.31 -3.69
N VAL A 72 15.58 4.65 -2.70
CA VAL A 72 14.39 5.12 -2.00
C VAL A 72 14.70 5.28 -0.53
N ASN A 73 14.45 6.46 0.03
CA ASN A 73 14.69 6.76 1.44
C ASN A 73 13.49 7.51 2.05
N PHE A 74 13.15 7.19 3.29
CA PHE A 74 12.17 7.99 4.04
C PHE A 74 12.86 9.13 4.80
N THR A 75 12.35 10.35 4.65
CA THR A 75 12.77 11.55 5.39
C THR A 75 11.86 11.89 6.56
N GLU A 76 10.63 11.38 6.58
CA GLU A 76 9.66 11.59 7.66
C GLU A 76 8.81 10.33 7.84
N GLN A 77 8.59 9.90 9.08
CA GLN A 77 7.78 8.74 9.47
C GLN A 77 7.05 9.02 10.79
N LEU A 78 6.12 9.99 10.78
CA LEU A 78 5.34 10.33 11.97
C LEU A 78 4.14 9.37 12.10
N ASN A 79 3.96 8.78 13.29
CA ASN A 79 2.85 7.90 13.63
C ASN A 79 2.77 6.63 12.75
N VAL A 80 3.94 6.11 12.36
CA VAL A 80 4.05 4.90 11.55
C VAL A 80 4.96 3.89 12.24
N ASP A 81 4.46 2.66 12.39
CA ASP A 81 5.26 1.54 12.87
C ASP A 81 6.44 1.26 11.92
N LYS A 82 7.63 0.98 12.47
CA LYS A 82 8.86 0.78 11.70
C LYS A 82 8.77 -0.39 10.72
N ALA A 83 8.07 -1.48 11.10
CA ALA A 83 7.90 -2.61 10.20
C ALA A 83 6.96 -2.24 9.05
N LYS A 84 5.89 -1.48 9.33
CA LYS A 84 4.98 -0.96 8.29
C LYS A 84 5.71 -0.03 7.32
N ALA A 85 6.49 0.93 7.84
CA ALA A 85 7.33 1.80 7.02
C ALA A 85 8.29 0.99 6.14
N ARG A 86 9.00 0.00 6.70
CA ARG A 86 9.90 -0.86 5.91
C ARG A 86 9.16 -1.57 4.77
N ARG A 87 7.95 -2.09 5.02
CA ARG A 87 7.14 -2.73 3.97
C ARG A 87 6.73 -1.74 2.88
N TRP A 88 6.37 -0.51 3.24
CA TRP A 88 6.09 0.56 2.28
C TRP A 88 7.32 0.99 1.47
N GLN A 89 8.51 0.96 2.06
CA GLN A 89 9.75 1.21 1.31
C GLN A 89 10.00 0.09 0.29
N LEU A 90 9.80 -1.17 0.69
CA LEU A 90 9.96 -2.33 -0.20
C LEU A 90 8.95 -2.31 -1.34
N ASN A 91 7.71 -1.93 -1.06
CA ASN A 91 6.65 -1.75 -2.04
C ASN A 91 7.09 -0.84 -3.20
N ILE A 92 7.47 0.41 -2.89
CA ILE A 92 7.83 1.37 -3.95
C ILE A 92 9.17 1.02 -4.62
N THR A 93 10.14 0.50 -3.86
CA THR A 93 11.42 0.02 -4.44
C THR A 93 11.17 -1.07 -5.48
N ARG A 94 10.22 -1.97 -5.22
CA ARG A 94 9.85 -3.02 -6.16
C ARG A 94 9.15 -2.48 -7.40
N ILE A 95 8.26 -1.49 -7.25
CA ILE A 95 7.57 -0.88 -8.39
C ILE A 95 8.57 -0.14 -9.29
N LEU A 96 9.51 0.61 -8.70
CA LEU A 96 10.56 1.30 -9.45
C LEU A 96 11.53 0.37 -10.18
N ALA A 97 11.67 -0.88 -9.72
CA ALA A 97 12.47 -1.89 -10.39
C ALA A 97 11.74 -2.57 -11.57
N SER A 98 10.45 -2.30 -11.75
CA SER A 98 9.66 -2.77 -12.90
C SER A 98 10.01 -1.95 -14.14
N SER A 99 10.28 -2.61 -15.28
CA SER A 99 10.64 -1.95 -16.54
C SER A 99 9.59 -0.98 -17.08
N ASP A 100 8.33 -1.16 -16.67
CA ASP A 100 7.18 -0.48 -17.28
C ASP A 100 6.63 0.66 -16.41
N ALA A 101 7.22 0.94 -15.25
CA ALA A 101 6.72 1.93 -14.30
C ALA A 101 7.48 3.27 -14.41
N THR A 102 6.75 4.37 -14.55
CA THR A 102 7.34 5.70 -14.35
C THR A 102 7.51 5.99 -12.85
N ILE A 103 8.38 6.95 -12.50
CA ILE A 103 8.54 7.40 -11.11
C ILE A 103 7.21 7.92 -10.55
N CYS A 104 6.43 8.63 -11.37
CA CYS A 104 5.12 9.12 -10.97
C CYS A 104 4.16 7.97 -10.67
N ASP A 105 4.09 6.96 -11.55
CA ASP A 105 3.24 5.78 -11.33
C ASP A 105 3.64 5.04 -10.05
N ALA A 106 4.95 4.92 -9.78
CA ALA A 106 5.44 4.30 -8.56
C ALA A 106 4.98 5.04 -7.30
N ILE A 107 5.00 6.38 -7.31
CA ILE A 107 4.54 7.20 -6.18
C ILE A 107 3.01 7.12 -6.03
N LEU A 108 2.26 7.13 -7.13
CA LEU A 108 0.80 6.99 -7.11
C LEU A 108 0.36 5.62 -6.61
N ASP A 109 1.01 4.56 -7.08
CA ASP A 109 0.78 3.20 -6.61
C ASP A 109 1.15 3.07 -5.13
N TRP A 110 2.27 3.66 -4.70
CA TRP A 110 2.66 3.70 -3.29
C TRP A 110 1.57 4.36 -2.42
N LYS A 111 1.03 5.52 -2.85
CA LYS A 111 -0.10 6.19 -2.17
C LYS A 111 -1.32 5.27 -2.10
N SER A 112 -1.73 4.70 -3.23
CA SER A 112 -2.91 3.82 -3.32
C SER A 112 -2.78 2.59 -2.41
N ASN A 113 -1.58 2.00 -2.35
CA ASN A 113 -1.30 0.88 -1.46
C ASN A 113 -1.43 1.27 0.02
N ILE A 114 -0.91 2.44 0.41
CA ILE A 114 -1.04 2.95 1.77
C ILE A 114 -2.52 3.19 2.11
N ASP A 115 -3.27 3.85 1.22
CA ASP A 115 -4.69 4.13 1.42
C ASP A 115 -5.50 2.84 1.65
N LYS A 116 -5.28 1.82 0.82
CA LYS A 116 -5.94 0.52 0.94
C LYS A 116 -5.57 -0.22 2.23
N GLN A 117 -4.36 -0.04 2.74
CA GLN A 117 -4.00 -0.57 4.05
C GLN A 117 -4.72 0.14 5.20
N PHE A 118 -5.00 1.44 5.08
CA PHE A 118 -5.85 2.15 6.04
C PHE A 118 -7.32 1.71 5.94
N GLU A 119 -7.76 1.20 4.79
CA GLU A 119 -9.06 0.50 4.64
C GLU A 119 -9.05 -0.93 5.24
N GLY A 120 -7.94 -1.37 5.85
CA GLY A 120 -7.83 -2.68 6.50
C GLY A 120 -7.49 -3.84 5.55
N ILE A 121 -7.12 -3.56 4.30
CA ILE A 121 -6.71 -4.60 3.34
C ILE A 121 -5.23 -4.91 3.53
N GLU A 122 -4.92 -6.17 3.85
CA GLU A 122 -3.55 -6.65 4.00
C GLU A 122 -2.83 -6.74 2.65
N GLU A 123 -1.53 -6.46 2.63
CA GLU A 123 -0.68 -6.61 1.46
C GLU A 123 -0.38 -8.06 1.10
N CYS A 124 -0.10 -8.33 -0.16
CA CYS A 124 0.45 -9.61 -0.60
C CYS A 124 1.89 -9.79 -0.11
N PRO A 125 2.22 -10.84 0.67
CA PRO A 125 3.57 -11.05 1.21
C PRO A 125 4.66 -11.30 0.15
N VAL A 126 4.27 -11.66 -1.08
CA VAL A 126 5.22 -11.93 -2.18
C VAL A 126 5.69 -10.64 -2.83
N CYS A 127 4.81 -9.65 -3.01
CA CYS A 127 5.14 -8.40 -3.69
C CYS A 127 5.16 -7.16 -2.79
N TYR A 128 4.67 -7.28 -1.55
CA TYR A 128 4.49 -6.19 -0.59
C TYR A 128 3.50 -5.11 -1.06
N CYS A 129 2.58 -5.45 -1.98
CA CYS A 129 1.54 -4.55 -2.46
C CYS A 129 0.15 -5.06 -2.05
N VAL A 130 -0.75 -4.16 -1.70
CA VAL A 130 -2.21 -4.38 -1.70
C VAL A 130 -2.76 -4.38 -3.12
N VAL A 131 -2.40 -3.39 -3.94
CA VAL A 131 -2.80 -3.35 -5.36
C VAL A 131 -1.66 -3.88 -6.21
N HIS A 132 -1.90 -4.94 -6.97
CA HIS A 132 -0.89 -5.51 -7.84
C HIS A 132 -0.52 -4.53 -8.97
N ALA A 133 0.77 -4.27 -9.18
CA ALA A 133 1.25 -3.23 -10.09
C ALA A 133 0.73 -3.35 -11.54
N VAL A 134 0.58 -4.58 -12.05
CA VAL A 134 0.12 -4.84 -13.43
C VAL A 134 -1.39 -5.09 -13.50
N THR A 135 -1.88 -6.16 -12.88
CA THR A 135 -3.30 -6.56 -12.95
C THR A 135 -4.26 -5.67 -12.16
N ARG A 136 -3.74 -4.75 -11.33
CA ARG A 136 -4.53 -3.92 -10.40
C ARG A 136 -5.43 -4.70 -9.43
N ALA A 137 -5.21 -6.02 -9.31
CA ALA A 137 -5.99 -6.90 -8.45
C ALA A 137 -5.58 -6.80 -6.98
N LEU A 138 -6.50 -7.17 -6.09
CA LEU A 138 -6.27 -7.31 -4.65
C LEU A 138 -5.79 -8.73 -4.28
N PRO A 139 -5.15 -8.93 -3.11
CA PRO A 139 -4.74 -10.25 -2.65
C PRO A 139 -5.95 -11.04 -2.15
N GLU A 140 -6.55 -11.81 -3.04
CA GLU A 140 -7.76 -12.58 -2.74
C GLU A 140 -7.48 -14.06 -2.47
N LYS A 141 -6.35 -14.60 -2.94
CA LYS A 141 -6.01 -16.02 -2.78
C LYS A 141 -5.48 -16.26 -1.37
N ARG A 142 -6.33 -16.82 -0.50
CA ARG A 142 -6.02 -17.09 0.90
C ARG A 142 -5.46 -18.50 1.08
N CYS A 143 -4.33 -18.63 1.77
CA CYS A 143 -3.85 -19.93 2.22
C CYS A 143 -4.75 -20.46 3.35
N MET A 144 -5.20 -21.71 3.26
CA MET A 144 -6.08 -22.30 4.28
C MET A 144 -5.37 -22.58 5.61
N GLN A 145 -4.04 -22.70 5.60
CA GLN A 145 -3.25 -23.02 6.80
C GLN A 145 -2.83 -21.77 7.59
N CYS A 146 -2.27 -20.76 6.92
CA CYS A 146 -1.73 -19.57 7.59
C CYS A 146 -2.54 -18.29 7.35
N ASN A 147 -3.66 -18.39 6.63
CA ASN A 147 -4.63 -17.31 6.38
C ASN A 147 -4.11 -16.08 5.62
N ASN A 148 -2.83 -16.05 5.26
CA ASN A 148 -2.25 -14.99 4.46
C ASN A 148 -2.82 -14.99 3.05
N ARG A 149 -2.97 -13.80 2.48
CA ARG A 149 -3.58 -13.59 1.16
C ARG A 149 -2.55 -13.17 0.12
N PHE A 150 -2.74 -13.63 -1.10
CA PHE A 150 -1.82 -13.42 -2.21
C PHE A 150 -2.56 -12.93 -3.46
N HIS A 151 -1.90 -12.09 -4.26
CA HIS A 151 -2.37 -11.86 -5.62
C HIS A 151 -2.26 -13.17 -6.40
N ALA A 152 -3.27 -13.46 -7.23
CA ALA A 152 -3.25 -14.63 -8.08
C ALA A 152 -1.98 -14.66 -8.96
N ALA A 153 -1.62 -13.54 -9.59
CA ALA A 153 -0.42 -13.43 -10.42
C ALA A 153 0.88 -13.71 -9.64
N CYS A 154 1.01 -13.21 -8.40
CA CYS A 154 2.18 -13.48 -7.56
C CYS A 154 2.28 -14.95 -7.16
N LEU A 155 1.13 -15.55 -6.83
CA LEU A 155 1.06 -16.94 -6.41
C LEU A 155 1.34 -17.90 -7.58
N TYR A 156 0.82 -17.62 -8.78
CA TYR A 156 1.11 -18.41 -9.97
C TYR A 156 2.60 -18.39 -10.33
N LYS A 157 3.21 -17.19 -10.35
CA LYS A 157 4.66 -17.07 -10.56
C LYS A 157 5.48 -17.82 -9.51
N TRP A 158 5.02 -17.81 -8.26
CA TRP A 158 5.65 -18.58 -7.20
C TRP A 158 5.61 -20.08 -7.49
N PHE A 159 4.44 -20.65 -7.82
CA PHE A 159 4.30 -22.08 -8.13
C PHE A 159 5.14 -22.50 -9.33
N GLU A 160 5.18 -21.66 -10.37
CA GLU A 160 6.00 -21.91 -11.55
C GLU A 160 7.49 -21.94 -11.19
N SER A 161 7.95 -21.00 -10.34
CA SER A 161 9.35 -20.93 -9.92
C SER A 161 9.76 -22.02 -8.91
N SER A 162 8.84 -22.49 -8.05
CA SER A 162 9.12 -23.48 -7.01
C SER A 162 8.93 -24.92 -7.48
N GLY A 163 8.23 -25.13 -8.61
CA GLY A 163 7.86 -26.45 -9.12
C GLY A 163 6.78 -27.17 -8.29
N ASN A 164 6.12 -26.48 -7.35
CA ASN A 164 5.06 -27.05 -6.51
C ASN A 164 4.03 -26.00 -6.09
N SER A 165 2.82 -26.45 -5.76
CA SER A 165 1.72 -25.59 -5.32
C SER A 165 1.75 -25.33 -3.80
N THR A 166 2.89 -24.92 -3.24
CA THR A 166 3.01 -24.65 -1.79
C THR A 166 2.95 -23.17 -1.43
N CYS A 167 2.36 -22.85 -0.29
CA CYS A 167 2.28 -21.50 0.24
C CYS A 167 3.68 -20.88 0.44
N PRO A 168 3.95 -19.65 -0.06
CA PRO A 168 5.24 -18.99 0.09
C PRO A 168 5.72 -18.80 1.54
N LEU A 169 4.78 -18.77 2.49
CA LEU A 169 5.08 -18.50 3.90
C LEU A 169 5.17 -19.77 4.75
N CYS A 170 4.16 -20.64 4.68
CA CYS A 170 4.10 -21.83 5.55
C CYS A 170 4.50 -23.13 4.86
N ARG A 171 4.74 -23.11 3.54
CA ARG A 171 5.16 -24.26 2.72
C ARG A 171 4.20 -25.47 2.71
N ASN A 172 2.99 -25.32 3.24
CA ASN A 172 1.93 -26.30 3.07
C ASN A 172 1.33 -26.23 1.67
N LEU A 173 0.70 -27.31 1.21
CA LEU A 173 -0.06 -27.32 -0.03
C LEU A 173 -1.13 -26.21 0.01
N PHE A 174 -1.21 -25.43 -1.06
CA PHE A 174 -2.06 -24.25 -1.15
C PHE A 174 -3.51 -24.59 -1.45
#